data_AF-A0A536BMP7-F1
#
_entry.id   AF-A0A536BMP7-F1
#
_cell.length_a   1.000
_cell.length_b   1.000
_cell.length_c   1.000
_cell.angle_alpha   90.00
_cell.angle_beta   90.00
_cell.angle_gamma   90.00
#
_symmetry.space_group_name_H-M   'P 1'
#
loop_
_entity.id
_entity.type
_entity.pdbx_description
1 polymer ?
#
loop_
_entity_poly.entity_id
_entity_poly.type
_entity_poly.pdbx_seq_one_letter_code
_entity_poly.pdbx_strand_id
1 'polypeptide(L)' 'GPSRLIFAFEAVIIGGVGSLWGTLVGGIILGVAQAVGARIDPSGGVLAGHLVFLAVLALRPQGLIRARLAV' A
#
# COMPACT_ATOMS: atom_id res chain seq x y z
N GLY A 1 -13.73 4.93 10.07
CA GLY A 1 -13.59 3.90 11.12
C GLY A 1 -12.14 3.43 11.21
N PRO A 2 -11.79 2.64 12.25
CA PRO A 2 -10.42 2.19 12.56
C PRO A 2 -9.71 1.49 11.39
N SER A 3 -10.44 0.74 10.57
CA SER A 3 -9.92 0.04 9.38
C SER A 3 -9.25 0.96 8.36
N ARG A 4 -9.69 2.22 8.23
CA ARG A 4 -9.07 3.18 7.30
C ARG A 4 -7.66 3.57 7.73
N LEU A 5 -7.33 3.49 9.01
CA LEU A 5 -5.98 3.77 9.51
C LEU A 5 -5.00 2.65 9.11
N ILE A 6 -5.46 1.39 9.11
CA ILE A 6 -4.65 0.25 8.68
C ILE A 6 -4.33 0.37 7.19
N PHE A 7 -5.32 0.69 6.35
CA PHE A 7 -5.07 0.89 4.92
C PHE A 7 -4.20 2.11 4.62
N ALA A 8 -4.34 3.19 5.39
CA ALA A 8 -3.45 4.33 5.28
C ALA A 8 -2.01 3.96 5.65
N PHE A 9 -1.82 3.15 6.69
CA PHE A 9 -0.52 2.63 7.09
C PHE A 9 0.11 1.73 6.01
N GLU A 10 -0.66 0.79 5.46
CA GLU A 10 -0.22 -0.09 4.36
C GLU A 10 0.22 0.72 3.13
N ALA A 11 -0.57 1.73 2.74
CA ALA A 11 -0.25 2.61 1.63
C ALA A 11 1.06 3.39 1.84
N VAL A 12 1.31 3.90 3.06
CA VAL A 12 2.55 4.61 3.40
C VAL A 12 3.77 3.68 3.33
N ILE A 13 3.65 2.46 3.83
CA ILE A 13 4.76 1.50 3.82
C ILE A 13 5.07 1.05 2.40
N ILE A 14 4.04 0.72 1.61
CA ILE A 14 4.20 0.38 0.20
C ILE A 14 4.90 1.55 -0.52
N GLY A 15 4.42 2.77 -0.28
CA GLY A 15 4.92 3.98 -0.92
C GLY A 15 6.33 4.42 -0.52
N GLY A 16 6.71 4.20 0.74
CA GLY A 16 7.93 4.68 1.34
C GLY A 16 7.68 5.78 2.38
N VAL A 17 8.21 5.58 3.59
CA VAL A 17 8.04 6.49 4.72
C VAL A 17 8.68 7.85 4.42
N GLY A 18 7.91 8.93 4.63
CA GLY A 18 8.36 10.31 4.39
C GLY A 18 8.16 10.82 2.97
N SER A 19 7.62 10.00 2.05
CA SER A 19 7.34 10.39 0.67
C SER A 19 5.83 10.51 0.43
N LEU A 20 5.31 11.73 0.23
CA LEU A 20 3.90 11.94 -0.10
C LEU A 20 3.54 11.29 -1.46
N TRP A 21 4.38 11.50 -2.47
CA TRP A 21 4.22 10.90 -3.80
C TRP A 21 4.36 9.38 -3.78
N GLY A 22 5.29 8.87 -2.96
CA GLY A 22 5.41 7.45 -2.68
C GLY A 22 4.12 6.88 -2.10
N THR A 23 3.63 7.50 -1.02
CA THR A 23 2.40 7.10 -0.33
C THR A 23 1.18 7.12 -1.25
N LEU A 24 1.05 8.13 -2.12
CA LEU A 24 -0.04 8.19 -3.09
C LEU A 24 0.01 7.01 -4.06
N VAL A 25 1.19 6.73 -4.63
CA VAL A 25 1.38 5.57 -5.52
C VAL A 25 1.10 4.27 -4.77
N GLY A 26 1.55 4.14 -3.52
CA GLY A 26 1.27 2.98 -2.68
C GLY A 26 -0.21 2.81 -2.37
N GLY A 27 -0.94 3.90 -2.12
CA GLY A 27 -2.39 3.89 -1.93
C GLY A 27 -3.16 3.51 -3.19
N ILE A 28 -2.71 3.96 -4.37
CA ILE A 28 -3.29 3.55 -5.66
C ILE A 28 -3.08 2.05 -5.86
N ILE A 29 -1.87 1.54 -5.61
CA ILE A 29 -1.55 0.11 -5.74
C ILE A 29 -2.42 -0.71 -4.77
N LEU A 30 -2.52 -0.29 -3.52
CA LEU A 30 -3.33 -0.97 -2.51
C LEU A 30 -4.82 -0.97 -2.91
N GLY A 31 -5.36 0.16 -3.35
CA GLY A 31 -6.74 0.28 -3.80
C GLY A 31 -7.04 -0.56 -5.04
N VAL A 32 -6.12 -0.61 -6.01
CA VAL A 32 -6.24 -1.48 -7.20
C VAL A 32 -6.19 -2.95 -6.79
N ALA A 33 -5.28 -3.34 -5.90
CA ALA A 33 -5.20 -4.70 -5.39
C ALA A 33 -6.50 -5.13 -4.69
N GLN A 34 -7.07 -4.24 -3.86
CA GLN A 34 -8.35 -4.48 -3.21
C GLN A 34 -9.49 -4.60 -4.21
N ALA A 35 -9.54 -3.74 -5.23
CA ALA A 35 -10.57 -3.80 -6.27
C ALA A 35 -10.48 -5.08 -7.10
N VAL A 36 -9.26 -5.52 -7.44
CA VAL A 36 -9.02 -6.79 -8.15
C VAL A 36 -9.38 -7.99 -7.29
N GLY A 37 -8.96 -8.02 -6.02
CA GLY A 37 -9.32 -9.08 -5.08
C GLY A 37 -10.83 -9.19 -4.87
N ALA A 38 -11.52 -8.05 -4.78
CA ALA A 38 -12.97 -7.99 -4.64
C ALA A 38 -13.73 -8.52 -5.86
N ARG A 39 -13.10 -8.55 -7.05
CA ARG A 39 -13.71 -9.15 -8.25
C ARG A 39 -13.69 -10.68 -8.25
N ILE A 40 -12.72 -11.28 -7.56
CA ILE A 40 -12.62 -12.74 -7.45
C ILE A 40 -13.58 -13.24 -6.38
N ASP A 41 -13.56 -12.58 -5.22
CA ASP A 41 -14.45 -12.86 -4.10
C ASP A 41 -14.77 -11.52 -3.41
N PRO A 42 -16.04 -11.19 -3.12
CA PRO A 42 -16.40 -9.98 -2.39
C PRO A 42 -15.62 -9.77 -1.07
N SER A 43 -15.17 -10.85 -0.44
CA SER A 43 -14.32 -10.82 0.77
C SER A 43 -12.81 -10.75 0.48
N GLY A 44 -12.39 -11.10 -0.73
CA GLY A 44 -10.99 -11.22 -1.14
C GLY A 44 -10.25 -9.90 -1.33
N GLY A 45 -10.95 -8.77 -1.42
CA GLY A 45 -10.32 -7.46 -1.60
C GLY A 45 -9.35 -7.10 -0.47
N VAL A 46 -9.76 -7.29 0.79
CA VAL A 46 -8.91 -6.97 1.95
C VAL A 46 -7.68 -7.88 1.97
N LEU A 47 -7.85 -9.17 1.69
CA LEU A 47 -6.76 -10.13 1.62
C LEU A 47 -5.75 -9.75 0.53
N ALA A 48 -6.23 -9.40 -0.66
CA ALA A 48 -5.38 -8.97 -1.76
C ALA A 48 -4.55 -7.72 -1.41
N GLY A 49 -5.14 -6.76 -0.69
CA GLY A 49 -4.41 -5.60 -0.18
C GLY A 49 -3.28 -5.99 0.77
N HIS A 50 -3.56 -6.87 1.74
CA HIS A 50 -2.55 -7.36 2.69
C HIS A 50 -1.45 -8.17 2.00
N LEU A 51 -1.79 -8.99 0.99
CA LEU A 51 -0.81 -9.75 0.23
C LEU A 51 0.15 -8.84 -0.53
N VAL A 52 -0.37 -7.77 -1.15
CA VAL A 52 0.47 -6.77 -1.83
C VAL A 52 1.35 -6.04 -0.84
N PHE A 53 0.82 -5.63 0.32
CA PHE A 53 1.60 -5.04 1.40
C PHE A 53 2.76 -5.93 1.84
N LEU A 54 2.49 -7.21 2.11
CA LEU A 54 3.50 -8.18 2.53
C LEU A 54 4.52 -8.45 1.42
N ALA A 55 4.08 -8.58 0.17
CA ALA A 55 4.98 -8.79 -0.97
C ALA A 55 5.92 -7.61 -1.17
N VAL A 56 5.42 -6.38 -1.04
CA VAL A 56 6.26 -5.17 -1.15
C VAL A 56 7.23 -5.09 0.03
N LEU A 57 6.81 -5.38 1.26
CA LEU A 57 7.72 -5.42 2.40
C LEU A 57 8.83 -6.47 2.25
N ALA A 58 8.48 -7.66 1.75
CA ALA A 58 9.44 -8.74 1.55
C ALA A 58 10.48 -8.40 0.47
N LEU A 59 10.07 -7.71 -0.60
CA LEU A 59 10.95 -7.39 -1.73
C LEU A 59 11.66 -6.03 -1.60
N ARG A 60 10.99 -5.04 -1.01
CA ARG A 60 11.45 -3.65 -0.86
C ARG A 60 10.99 -3.06 0.47
N PRO A 61 11.66 -3.36 1.59
CA PRO A 61 11.29 -2.88 2.93
C PRO A 61 11.37 -1.35 3.09
N GLN A 62 12.06 -0.68 2.17
CA GLN A 62 12.19 0.78 2.12
C GLN A 62 11.11 1.48 1.27
N GLY A 63 10.14 0.73 0.74
CA GLY A 63 9.04 1.24 -0.10
C GLY A 63 9.46 1.55 -1.54
N LEU A 64 8.50 2.04 -2.33
CA LEU A 64 8.66 2.33 -3.76
C LEU A 64 9.49 3.59 -4.05
N ILE A 65 9.27 4.68 -3.31
CA ILE A 65 9.90 5.98 -3.57
C ILE A 65 10.53 6.52 -2.28
N ARG A 66 11.85 6.73 -2.30
CA ARG A 66 12.57 7.37 -1.19
C ARG A 66 12.31 8.87 -1.20
N ALA A 67 12.00 9.45 -0.04
CA ALA A 67 11.92 10.89 0.13
C ALA A 67 13.27 11.53 -0.23
N ARG A 68 13.31 12.40 -1.24
CA ARG A 68 14.50 13.19 -1.55
C ARG A 68 14.57 14.31 -0.52
N LEU A 69 15.60 14.31 0.31
CA LEU A 69 15.90 15.46 1.17
C LEU A 69 16.14 16.65 0.24
N ALA A 70 15.30 17.68 0.36
CA ALA A 70 15.60 18.99 -0.17
C ALA A 70 16.75 19.53 0.67
N VAL A 71 17.97 19.37 0.16
CA VAL A 71 19.17 20.11 0.61
C VAL A 71 19.24 21.39 -0.20
#